data_AF-L7TRV4-F1
#
_entry.id   AF-L7TRV4-F1
#
_cell.length_a   1.000
_cell.length_b   1.000
_cell.length_c   1.000
_cell.angle_alpha   90.00
_cell.angle_beta   90.00
_cell.angle_gamma   90.00
#
_symmetry.space_group_name_H-M   'P 1'
#
loop_
_entity.id
_entity.type
_entity.pdbx_description
1 polymer ?
#
loop_
_entity_poly.entity_id
_entity_poly.type
_entity_poly.pdbx_seq_one_letter_code
_entity_poly.pdbx_strand_id
1 'polypeptide(L)'
;RSGSIDMIVIDSVAALVPKAEIEGEMGDSLPGLQARLMSQALRKLTGTIKRTNCLVIFINQIRMKIGVMFGNPETTTGGNALKFYASVRLDIRRIGSIKKNDEVIGNETRVKVVKNKVSPPFREAIFDILYGEGISRQGEIIDLGVQAKIVDKAGAWYSYNGERIGQGKDNAR
;
A
#
# COMPACT_ATOMS: atom_id res chain seq x y z
N ARG A 1 26.99 4.46 13.90
CA ARG A 1 25.74 4.41 13.08
C ARG A 1 24.59 4.52 14.06
N SER A 2 23.68 5.48 13.88
CA SER A 2 22.88 6.07 14.98
C SER A 2 21.73 5.21 15.53
N GLY A 3 21.22 4.19 14.83
CA GLY A 3 20.18 3.30 15.36
C GLY A 3 18.92 4.00 15.89
N SER A 4 18.76 5.29 15.61
CA SER A 4 17.83 6.21 16.26
C SER A 4 16.53 6.40 15.47
N ILE A 5 16.34 5.62 14.41
CA ILE A 5 15.22 5.73 13.48
C ILE A 5 14.57 4.37 13.36
N ASP A 6 13.31 4.28 13.76
CA ASP A 6 12.51 3.06 13.72
C ASP A 6 11.85 2.83 12.37
N MET A 7 11.54 3.90 11.62
CA MET A 7 10.88 3.80 10.31
C MET A 7 11.38 4.83 9.29
N ILE A 8 11.55 4.41 8.04
CA ILE A 8 11.85 5.27 6.89
C ILE A 8 10.85 4.97 5.77
N VAL A 9 10.23 6.00 5.22
CA VAL A 9 9.37 5.91 4.02
C VAL A 9 10.06 6.62 2.86
N ILE A 10 10.16 5.94 1.73
CA ILE A 10 10.72 6.47 0.48
C ILE A 10 9.58 6.63 -0.52
N ASP A 11 9.19 7.89 -0.75
CA ASP A 11 8.16 8.28 -1.72
C ASP A 11 8.78 9.10 -2.86
N SER A 12 9.00 8.55 -4.05
CA SER A 12 8.77 7.16 -4.48
C SER A 12 10.00 6.58 -5.18
N VAL A 13 10.02 5.26 -5.38
CA VAL A 13 11.08 4.59 -6.16
C VAL A 13 11.20 5.17 -7.57
N ALA A 14 10.08 5.56 -8.17
CA ALA A 14 10.06 6.13 -9.51
C ALA A 14 10.82 7.46 -9.59
N ALA A 15 10.89 8.21 -8.49
CA ALA A 15 11.61 9.48 -8.38
C ALA A 15 13.09 9.32 -8.00
N LEU A 16 13.58 8.10 -7.76
CA LEU A 16 15.00 7.84 -7.52
C LEU A 16 15.76 7.86 -8.85
N VAL A 17 16.06 9.06 -9.32
CA VAL A 17 16.80 9.29 -10.57
C VAL A 17 18.31 9.16 -10.30
N PRO A 18 19.03 8.27 -11.01
CA PRO A 18 20.48 8.16 -10.90
C PRO A 18 21.18 9.47 -11.29
N LYS A 19 22.31 9.77 -10.63
CA LYS A 19 23.10 10.98 -10.89
C LYS A 19 23.44 11.19 -12.38
N ALA A 20 23.86 10.13 -13.07
CA ALA A 20 24.21 10.22 -14.50
C ALA A 20 23.01 10.51 -15.42
N GLU A 21 21.78 10.25 -14.97
CA GLU A 21 20.56 10.62 -15.72
C GLU A 21 20.18 12.08 -15.45
N ILE A 22 20.48 12.61 -14.25
CA ILE A 22 20.28 14.04 -13.93
C ILE A 22 21.29 14.93 -14.67
N GLU A 23 22.53 14.46 -14.82
CA GLU A 23 23.61 15.20 -15.48
C GLU A 23 23.63 15.02 -17.01
N GLY A 24 22.91 14.03 -17.53
CA GLY A 24 22.79 13.77 -18.98
C GLY A 24 21.76 14.65 -19.67
N GLU A 25 21.70 14.53 -21.00
CA GLU A 25 20.70 15.25 -21.81
C GLU A 25 19.42 14.43 -21.98
N MET A 26 18.31 15.13 -22.25
CA MET A 26 17.05 14.45 -22.57
C MET A 26 17.21 13.64 -23.87
N GLY A 27 17.03 12.32 -23.75
CA GLY A 27 17.19 11.39 -24.89
C GLY A 27 18.41 10.49 -24.79
N ASP A 28 19.30 10.72 -23.81
CA ASP A 28 20.43 9.85 -23.55
C ASP A 28 19.96 8.44 -23.16
N SER A 29 20.46 7.43 -23.88
CA SER A 29 20.11 6.04 -23.65
C SER A 29 20.97 5.45 -22.53
N LEU A 30 20.41 5.40 -21.31
CA LEU A 30 21.04 4.80 -20.13
C LEU A 30 20.22 3.59 -19.62
N PRO A 31 20.12 2.50 -20.41
CA PRO A 31 19.19 1.41 -20.12
C PRO A 31 19.50 0.72 -18.79
N GLY A 32 18.47 0.65 -17.92
CA GLY A 32 18.53 -0.11 -16.67
C GLY A 32 19.38 0.51 -15.57
N LEU A 33 19.78 1.78 -15.68
CA LEU A 33 20.62 2.46 -14.69
C LEU A 33 19.95 2.47 -13.29
N GLN A 34 18.67 2.83 -13.24
CA GLN A 34 17.88 2.81 -12.01
C GLN A 34 17.79 1.40 -11.40
N ALA A 35 17.63 0.35 -12.22
CA ALA A 35 17.56 -1.03 -11.75
C ALA A 35 18.90 -1.50 -11.13
N ARG A 36 20.04 -1.08 -11.71
CA ARG A 36 21.38 -1.35 -11.18
C ARG A 36 21.60 -0.62 -9.85
N LEU A 37 21.23 0.66 -9.77
CA LEU A 37 21.28 1.46 -8.56
C LEU A 37 20.51 0.77 -7.42
N MET A 38 19.25 0.40 -7.66
CA MET A 38 18.41 -0.29 -6.66
C MET A 38 19.01 -1.62 -6.21
N SER A 39 19.56 -2.41 -7.14
CA SER A 39 20.19 -3.69 -6.81
C SER A 39 21.42 -3.52 -5.90
N GLN A 40 22.26 -2.52 -6.17
CA GLN A 40 23.43 -2.21 -5.35
C GLN A 40 23.03 -1.64 -3.98
N ALA A 41 22.08 -0.69 -3.97
CA ALA A 41 21.60 -0.04 -2.75
C ALA A 41 21.00 -1.07 -1.79
N LEU A 42 20.04 -1.89 -2.25
CA LEU A 42 19.37 -2.89 -1.42
C LEU A 42 20.33 -3.95 -0.88
N ARG A 43 21.35 -4.37 -1.66
CA ARG A 43 22.39 -5.29 -1.20
C ARG A 43 23.16 -4.74 0.00
N LYS A 44 23.47 -3.43 0.00
CA LYS A 44 24.17 -2.77 1.11
C LYS A 44 23.25 -2.45 2.29
N LEU A 45 22.02 -2.02 2.01
CA LEU A 45 21.08 -1.55 3.02
C LEU A 45 20.49 -2.69 3.84
N THR A 46 20.18 -3.84 3.24
CA THR A 46 19.46 -4.95 3.91
C THR A 46 20.11 -5.38 5.23
N GLY A 47 21.43 -5.57 5.23
CA GLY A 47 22.16 -5.94 6.46
C GLY A 47 22.14 -4.83 7.51
N THR A 48 22.12 -3.57 7.09
CA THR A 48 22.05 -2.43 8.01
C THR A 48 20.65 -2.31 8.61
N ILE A 49 19.60 -2.38 7.78
CA ILE A 49 18.18 -2.34 8.17
C ILE A 49 17.90 -3.37 9.27
N LYS A 50 18.39 -4.61 9.08
CA LYS A 50 18.20 -5.67 10.09
C LYS A 50 18.94 -5.40 11.40
N ARG A 51 20.20 -4.91 11.35
CA ARG A 51 20.98 -4.60 12.55
C ARG A 51 20.42 -3.44 13.36
N THR A 52 19.82 -2.46 12.69
CA THR A 52 19.21 -1.29 13.36
C THR A 52 17.73 -1.49 13.66
N ASN A 53 17.16 -2.66 13.33
CA ASN A 53 15.75 -2.97 13.46
C ASN A 53 14.79 -1.90 12.92
N CYS A 54 15.17 -1.25 11.81
CA CYS A 54 14.38 -0.18 11.20
C CYS A 54 13.45 -0.75 10.12
N LEU A 55 12.20 -0.30 10.06
CA LEU A 55 11.26 -0.60 8.98
C LEU A 55 11.48 0.37 7.82
N VAL A 56 11.72 -0.16 6.61
CA VAL A 56 11.82 0.66 5.41
C VAL A 56 10.66 0.36 4.46
N ILE A 57 9.87 1.39 4.14
CA ILE A 57 8.74 1.33 3.23
C ILE A 57 9.12 2.05 1.94
N PHE A 58 8.92 1.38 0.80
CA PHE A 58 9.09 1.96 -0.52
C PHE A 58 7.73 2.12 -1.18
N ILE A 59 7.36 3.35 -1.53
CA ILE A 59 6.20 3.63 -2.39
C ILE A 59 6.67 3.51 -3.83
N ASN A 60 5.90 2.81 -4.65
CA ASN A 60 6.24 2.59 -6.04
C ASN A 60 5.00 2.71 -6.92
N GLN A 61 5.21 3.15 -8.15
CA GLN A 61 4.18 3.35 -9.14
C GLN A 61 4.08 2.12 -10.05
N ILE A 62 2.86 1.89 -10.55
CA ILE A 62 2.62 0.92 -11.62
C ILE A 62 2.98 1.57 -12.96
N ARG A 63 3.56 0.77 -13.84
CA ARG A 63 3.82 1.06 -15.26
C ARG A 63 3.35 -0.13 -16.09
N MET A 64 3.10 0.09 -17.38
CA MET A 64 2.81 -1.00 -18.30
C MET A 64 4.07 -1.39 -19.04
N LYS A 65 4.33 -2.70 -19.15
CA LYS A 65 5.41 -3.22 -19.99
C LYS A 65 4.91 -3.33 -21.43
N ILE A 66 5.48 -2.52 -22.31
CA ILE A 66 5.18 -2.55 -23.75
C ILE A 66 5.61 -3.91 -24.32
N GLY A 67 4.78 -4.49 -25.19
CA GLY A 67 5.07 -5.74 -25.90
C GLY A 67 4.68 -7.03 -25.17
N VAL A 68 3.95 -6.97 -24.06
CA VAL A 68 3.38 -8.17 -23.40
C VAL A 68 2.04 -8.50 -24.06
N MET A 69 1.98 -9.62 -24.80
CA MET A 69 0.76 -10.09 -25.48
C MET A 69 -0.07 -11.07 -24.63
N PHE A 70 0.49 -11.61 -23.55
CA PHE A 70 -0.18 -12.56 -22.65
C PHE A 70 0.24 -12.35 -21.19
N GLY A 71 -0.70 -12.45 -20.24
CA GLY A 71 -0.48 -12.24 -18.81
C GLY A 71 -0.66 -10.79 -18.34
N ASN A 72 -0.31 -10.51 -17.08
CA ASN A 72 -0.44 -9.16 -16.50
C ASN A 72 0.67 -8.23 -17.04
N PRO A 73 0.35 -7.14 -17.76
CA PRO A 73 1.33 -6.19 -18.29
C PRO A 73 1.87 -5.21 -17.22
N GLU A 74 1.31 -5.21 -16.01
CA GLU A 74 1.73 -4.32 -14.93
C GLU A 74 3.13 -4.66 -14.43
N THR A 75 3.96 -3.63 -14.32
CA THR A 75 5.29 -3.69 -13.74
C THR A 75 5.51 -2.50 -12.81
N THR A 76 6.60 -2.53 -12.04
CA THR A 76 6.98 -1.48 -11.09
C THR A 76 8.34 -0.92 -11.47
N THR A 77 8.59 0.36 -11.17
CA THR A 77 9.89 1.02 -11.44
C THR A 77 11.01 0.47 -10.56
N GLY A 78 12.28 0.76 -10.92
CA GLY A 78 13.44 0.32 -10.14
C GLY A 78 13.90 -1.13 -10.35
N GLY A 79 13.40 -1.81 -11.39
CA GLY A 79 13.79 -3.18 -11.74
C GLY A 79 13.26 -4.24 -10.78
N ASN A 80 13.93 -5.40 -10.74
CA ASN A 80 13.43 -6.56 -9.99
C ASN A 80 13.96 -6.66 -8.55
N ALA A 81 15.02 -5.92 -8.18
CA ALA A 81 15.67 -6.06 -6.88
C ALA A 81 14.70 -5.88 -5.71
N LEU A 82 13.91 -4.79 -5.73
CA LEU A 82 12.94 -4.51 -4.67
C LEU A 82 11.93 -5.64 -4.50
N LYS A 83 11.50 -6.29 -5.60
CA LYS A 83 10.59 -7.45 -5.56
C LYS A 83 11.18 -8.61 -4.75
N PHE A 84 12.49 -8.85 -4.81
CA PHE A 84 13.15 -9.94 -4.09
C PHE A 84 13.50 -9.60 -2.65
N TYR A 85 14.02 -8.39 -2.42
CA TYR A 85 14.44 -7.92 -1.09
C TYR A 85 13.26 -7.61 -0.16
N ALA A 86 12.13 -7.12 -0.68
CA ALA A 86 10.96 -6.82 0.14
C ALA A 86 10.46 -8.06 0.89
N SER A 87 10.26 -7.92 2.21
CA SER A 87 9.66 -8.95 3.05
C SER A 87 8.15 -9.04 2.86
N VAL A 88 7.50 -7.89 2.67
CA VAL A 88 6.07 -7.77 2.38
C VAL A 88 5.89 -6.87 1.16
N ARG A 89 4.95 -7.20 0.29
CA ARG A 89 4.51 -6.33 -0.81
C ARG A 89 3.00 -6.20 -0.78
N LEU A 90 2.54 -4.96 -0.90
CA LEU A 90 1.13 -4.59 -0.87
C LEU A 90 0.77 -3.99 -2.24
N ASP A 91 -0.32 -4.47 -2.83
CA ASP A 91 -0.97 -3.86 -4.00
C ASP A 91 -2.22 -3.13 -3.49
N ILE A 92 -2.20 -1.80 -3.56
CA ILE A 92 -3.27 -0.92 -3.10
C ILE A 92 -4.05 -0.38 -4.30
N ARG A 93 -5.38 -0.54 -4.28
CA ARG A 93 -6.27 -0.07 -5.35
C ARG A 93 -7.50 0.59 -4.76
N ARG A 94 -7.89 1.72 -5.35
CA ARG A 94 -9.23 2.28 -5.18
C ARG A 94 -10.23 1.37 -5.92
N ILE A 95 -11.25 0.89 -5.22
CA ILE A 95 -12.30 0.03 -5.78
C ILE A 95 -13.65 0.75 -5.89
N GLY A 96 -13.85 1.84 -5.14
CA GLY A 96 -15.09 2.60 -5.14
C GLY A 96 -14.92 4.05 -4.70
N SER A 97 -16.03 4.78 -4.69
CA SER A 97 -16.15 6.13 -4.13
C SER A 97 -17.16 6.14 -2.99
N ILE A 98 -16.80 6.73 -1.86
CA ILE A 98 -17.71 6.94 -0.73
C ILE A 98 -18.38 8.30 -0.95
N LYS A 99 -19.71 8.32 -0.95
CA LYS A 99 -20.50 9.51 -1.18
C LYS A 99 -21.41 9.81 0.00
N LYS A 100 -21.54 11.09 0.32
CA LYS A 100 -22.57 11.61 1.23
C LYS A 100 -23.39 12.62 0.44
N ASN A 101 -24.66 12.30 0.21
CA ASN A 101 -25.49 12.99 -0.79
C ASN A 101 -24.79 12.96 -2.16
N ASP A 102 -24.51 14.12 -2.76
CA ASP A 102 -23.85 14.24 -4.06
C ASP A 102 -22.33 14.45 -3.98
N GLU A 103 -21.76 14.56 -2.77
CA GLU A 103 -20.33 14.80 -2.58
C GLU A 103 -19.54 13.52 -2.35
N VAL A 104 -18.40 13.38 -3.06
CA VAL A 104 -17.45 12.29 -2.84
C VAL A 104 -16.55 12.64 -1.66
N ILE A 105 -16.77 11.99 -0.54
CA ILE A 105 -16.07 12.24 0.73
C ILE A 105 -14.89 11.28 0.97
N GLY A 106 -14.72 10.26 0.13
CA GLY A 106 -13.62 9.33 0.26
C GLY A 106 -13.59 8.22 -0.79
N ASN A 107 -12.69 7.26 -0.55
CA ASN A 107 -12.42 6.13 -1.43
C ASN A 107 -12.53 4.82 -0.66
N GLU A 108 -13.34 3.91 -1.20
CA GLU A 108 -13.27 2.51 -0.79
C GLU A 108 -12.01 1.91 -1.41
N THR A 109 -11.16 1.35 -0.56
CA THR A 109 -9.79 0.94 -0.92
C THR A 109 -9.57 -0.51 -0.58
N ARG A 110 -8.97 -1.26 -1.52
CA ARG A 110 -8.54 -2.64 -1.33
C ARG A 110 -7.02 -2.72 -1.31
N VAL A 111 -6.47 -3.40 -0.32
CA VAL A 111 -5.05 -3.74 -0.25
C VAL A 111 -4.87 -5.25 -0.28
N LYS A 112 -4.15 -5.76 -1.28
CA LYS A 112 -3.80 -7.17 -1.42
C LYS A 112 -2.35 -7.41 -1.04
N VAL A 113 -2.10 -8.41 -0.20
CA VAL A 113 -0.74 -8.84 0.16
C VAL A 113 -0.18 -9.74 -0.94
N VAL A 114 0.49 -9.17 -1.94
CA VAL A 114 1.01 -9.91 -3.10
C VAL A 114 2.32 -10.67 -2.82
N LYS A 115 2.98 -10.35 -1.71
CA LYS A 115 4.13 -11.11 -1.19
C LYS A 115 4.18 -11.00 0.32
N ASN A 116 4.45 -12.11 1.00
CA ASN A 116 4.66 -12.13 2.44
C ASN A 116 5.70 -13.20 2.79
N LYS A 117 6.74 -12.83 3.55
CA LYS A 117 7.78 -13.75 4.06
C LYS A 117 7.60 -14.11 5.55
N VAL A 118 6.63 -13.52 6.24
CA VAL A 118 6.44 -13.68 7.69
C VAL A 118 5.09 -14.28 8.06
N SER A 119 4.15 -14.35 7.12
CA SER A 119 2.83 -14.99 7.28
C SER A 119 2.28 -15.42 5.92
N PRO A 120 1.16 -16.13 5.84
CA PRO A 120 0.55 -16.52 4.57
C PRO A 120 0.29 -15.30 3.64
N PRO A 121 0.70 -15.34 2.37
CA PRO A 121 0.43 -14.29 1.39
C PRO A 121 -1.01 -14.37 0.84
N PHE A 122 -1.35 -13.42 -0.04
CA PHE A 122 -2.57 -13.35 -0.85
C PHE A 122 -3.88 -13.07 -0.10
N ARG A 123 -3.79 -12.70 1.18
CA ARG A 123 -4.90 -12.08 1.90
C ARG A 123 -5.14 -10.66 1.42
N GLU A 124 -6.36 -10.18 1.60
CA GLU A 124 -6.77 -8.82 1.27
C GLU A 124 -7.43 -8.14 2.47
N ALA A 125 -7.35 -6.82 2.51
CA ALA A 125 -8.07 -5.95 3.42
C ALA A 125 -8.84 -4.92 2.59
N ILE A 126 -10.08 -4.65 2.98
CA ILE A 126 -10.92 -3.62 2.38
C ILE A 126 -11.25 -2.62 3.48
N PHE A 127 -11.03 -1.34 3.21
CA PHE A 127 -11.25 -0.28 4.17
C PHE A 127 -11.51 1.05 3.46
N ASP A 128 -12.07 1.97 4.22
CA ASP A 128 -12.46 3.30 3.75
C ASP A 128 -11.35 4.31 4.04
N ILE A 129 -10.95 5.07 3.03
CA ILE A 129 -10.07 6.24 3.18
C ILE A 129 -10.92 7.50 2.96
N LEU A 130 -11.12 8.27 4.03
CA LEU A 130 -11.86 9.52 3.98
C LEU A 130 -10.91 10.69 3.76
N TYR A 131 -11.32 11.65 2.94
CA TYR A 131 -10.51 12.83 2.64
C TYR A 131 -10.37 13.71 3.88
N GLY A 132 -9.15 14.12 4.21
CA GLY A 132 -8.86 14.92 5.40
C GLY A 132 -8.79 14.14 6.72
N GLU A 133 -9.33 12.92 6.79
CA GLU A 133 -9.30 12.08 8.00
C GLU A 133 -8.31 10.90 7.89
N GLY A 134 -8.15 10.32 6.69
CA GLY A 134 -7.34 9.11 6.48
C GLY A 134 -8.17 7.83 6.59
N ILE A 135 -7.55 6.74 7.07
CA ILE A 135 -8.22 5.43 7.19
C ILE A 135 -9.29 5.48 8.29
N SER A 136 -10.52 5.12 7.96
CA SER A 136 -11.67 5.10 8.89
C SER A 136 -11.61 3.90 9.84
N ARG A 137 -10.83 4.02 10.92
CA ARG A 137 -10.64 2.95 11.92
C ARG A 137 -11.97 2.49 12.55
N GLN A 138 -12.86 3.41 12.87
CA GLN A 138 -14.16 3.07 13.46
C GLN A 138 -15.01 2.28 12.47
N GLY A 139 -14.99 2.64 11.19
CA GLY A 139 -15.68 1.90 10.13
C GLY A 139 -15.17 0.46 10.01
N GLU A 140 -13.85 0.26 10.06
CA GLU A 140 -13.24 -1.07 10.05
C GLU A 140 -13.65 -1.90 11.27
N ILE A 141 -13.69 -1.31 12.46
CA ILE A 141 -14.10 -2.00 13.70
C ILE A 141 -15.54 -2.50 13.59
N ILE A 142 -16.44 -1.69 13.04
CA ILE A 142 -17.85 -2.07 12.84
C ILE A 142 -17.96 -3.23 11.85
N ASP A 143 -17.29 -3.14 10.71
CA ASP A 143 -17.32 -4.18 9.68
C ASP A 143 -16.77 -5.51 10.22
N LEU A 144 -15.63 -5.45 10.91
CA LEU A 144 -15.05 -6.62 11.58
C LEU A 144 -15.94 -7.15 12.69
N GLY A 145 -16.59 -6.28 13.45
CA GLY A 145 -17.54 -6.64 14.50
C GLY A 145 -18.75 -7.40 13.95
N VAL A 146 -19.30 -6.94 12.81
CA VAL A 146 -20.38 -7.65 12.12
C VAL A 146 -19.90 -8.99 11.59
N GLN A 147 -18.73 -9.03 10.95
CA GLN A 147 -18.16 -10.27 10.43
C GLN A 147 -17.89 -11.31 11.54
N ALA A 148 -17.41 -10.85 12.70
CA ALA A 148 -17.13 -11.67 13.87
C ALA A 148 -18.39 -12.01 14.70
N LYS A 149 -19.57 -11.53 14.31
CA LYS A 149 -20.84 -11.67 15.06
C LYS A 149 -20.78 -11.11 16.48
N ILE A 150 -20.01 -10.04 16.66
CA ILE A 150 -19.95 -9.24 17.89
C ILE A 150 -20.95 -8.07 17.81
N VAL A 151 -21.14 -7.53 16.61
CA VAL A 151 -22.14 -6.49 16.30
C VAL A 151 -23.24 -7.13 15.47
N ASP A 152 -24.49 -6.97 15.89
CA ASP A 152 -25.65 -7.46 15.17
C ASP A 152 -26.09 -6.44 14.13
N LYS A 153 -26.37 -6.91 12.91
CA LYS A 153 -26.90 -6.09 11.82
C LYS A 153 -28.28 -6.59 11.39
N ALA A 154 -29.31 -5.80 11.68
CA ALA A 154 -30.69 -6.04 11.29
C ALA A 154 -31.12 -5.03 10.22
N GLY A 155 -30.97 -5.41 8.94
CA GLY A 155 -31.18 -4.49 7.82
C GLY A 155 -30.17 -3.36 7.83
N ALA A 156 -30.63 -2.13 8.04
CA ALA A 156 -29.78 -0.94 8.17
C ALA A 156 -29.35 -0.65 9.62
N TRP A 157 -29.92 -1.32 10.62
CA TRP A 157 -29.63 -1.06 12.03
C TRP A 157 -28.47 -1.91 12.53
N TYR A 158 -27.58 -1.27 13.29
CA TYR A 158 -26.49 -1.92 14.02
C TYR A 158 -26.82 -1.93 15.51
N SER A 159 -26.53 -3.05 16.17
CA SER A 159 -26.71 -3.24 17.61
C SER A 159 -25.48 -3.89 18.25
N TYR A 160 -25.18 -3.54 19.48
CA TYR A 160 -24.13 -4.15 20.29
C TYR A 160 -24.70 -4.58 21.63
N ASN A 161 -24.54 -5.85 22.01
CA ASN A 161 -25.12 -6.41 23.25
C ASN A 161 -26.62 -6.11 23.45
N GLY A 162 -27.39 -6.07 22.36
CA GLY A 162 -28.84 -5.78 22.38
C GLY A 162 -29.21 -4.29 22.37
N GLU A 163 -28.25 -3.38 22.57
CA GLU A 163 -28.47 -1.94 22.46
C GLU A 163 -28.28 -1.47 21.01
N ARG A 164 -29.20 -0.64 20.50
CA ARG A 164 -29.09 -0.08 19.14
C ARG A 164 -28.07 1.06 19.12
N ILE A 165 -27.02 0.90 18.32
CA ILE A 165 -25.93 1.88 18.22
C ILE A 165 -26.12 2.87 17.06
N GLY A 166 -26.85 2.49 16.00
CA GLY A 166 -27.13 3.42 14.90
C GLY A 166 -27.83 2.81 13.69
N GLN A 167 -28.42 3.66 12.85
CA GLN A 167 -28.99 3.29 11.55
C GLN A 167 -28.06 3.72 10.42
N GLY A 168 -27.49 2.76 9.69
CA GLY A 168 -26.47 3.00 8.68
C GLY A 168 -25.06 3.02 9.28
N LYS A 169 -24.06 2.66 8.47
CA LYS A 169 -22.66 2.53 8.90
C LYS A 169 -22.11 3.85 9.46
N ASP A 170 -22.42 4.96 8.79
CA ASP A 170 -21.96 6.30 9.19
C ASP A 170 -22.49 6.74 10.55
N ASN A 171 -23.73 6.40 10.89
CA ASN A 171 -24.32 6.75 12.19
C ASN A 171 -23.94 5.78 13.30
N ALA A 172 -23.52 4.56 12.96
CA ALA A 172 -23.02 3.58 13.92
C ALA A 172 -21.54 3.80 14.28
N ARG A 173 -20.84 4.66 13.52
CA ARG A 173 -19.43 5.02 13.66
C ARG A 173 -19.18 6.00 14.80
#